data_AF-A0A846EUH0-F1
#
_entry.id   AF-A0A846EUH0-F1
#
_cell.length_a   1.000
_cell.length_b   1.000
_cell.length_c   1.000
_cell.angle_alpha   90.00
_cell.angle_beta   90.00
_cell.angle_gamma   90.00
#
_symmetry.space_group_name_H-M   'P 1'
#
loop_
_entity.id
_entity.type
_entity.pdbx_description
1 polymer ?
#
loop_
_entity_poly.entity_id
_entity_poly.type
_entity_poly.pdbx_seq_one_letter_code
_entity_poly.pdbx_strand_id
1 'polypeptide(L)'
;MLFLLILLGLMTYFMLQRSVSKITRTPIWILWLVMMTPALIWTTWMLIYGEKQLPPGLIIIPFIFCPYLYWLLVQWGQQQPNQSESDRSTKDNSNSQTKPKIVPTQTLNQTPPKLTIDKTEEASLRNCFPWTVYYLRNLEFRPQAVICRGQLRSNPEKAYQTVTENIEGKFGDRFLVVFQNSFQGKPFFALVPNPRGKNDETQIPQESQKPVLLALGLLLITLFTTTLVGAREIVGISEDAIQSNPNLLIQGLPYGVALILILGLHEFGHYITAHLYKIRTTLPYFIPVPFFLGTFGAFIRMQSPVPNRKSLFDVSIAGPIAGLVVTIPLLIWGLSHSNIVPLSEESGILSIDSLNPTFSFLLAVLSKLALGTELTYNKGIDLHPIAVAGYVGLVVTAYNLMPIGQLDGGHIVHAMFGQRTGMVIGQISRFLLLLLAFINQEFLFLAIFLFLMPLADEPALNDVSELDDKRDFLGLLMLGLLVMILLPAPKMVIQWLNF
;
A
#
# COMPACT_ATOMS: atom_id res chain seq x y z
N MET A 1 16.89 21.86 11.99
CA MET A 1 17.60 20.57 11.77
C MET A 1 17.79 19.76 13.05
N LEU A 2 18.35 20.33 14.13
CA LEU A 2 18.50 19.64 15.43
C LEU A 2 17.17 19.09 15.99
N PHE A 3 16.08 19.85 15.87
CA PHE A 3 14.74 19.39 16.24
C PHE A 3 14.26 18.17 15.42
N LEU A 4 14.53 18.15 14.11
CA LEU A 4 14.20 17.02 13.23
C LEU A 4 15.02 15.77 13.59
N LEU A 5 16.29 15.93 13.97
CA LEU A 5 17.13 14.82 14.42
C LEU A 5 16.64 14.24 15.76
N ILE A 6 16.19 15.08 16.68
CA ILE A 6 15.59 14.64 17.95
C ILE A 6 14.28 13.89 17.68
N LEU A 7 13.42 14.42 16.81
CA LEU A 7 12.15 13.79 16.44
C LEU A 7 12.38 12.43 15.74
N LEU A 8 13.29 12.39 14.77
CA LEU A 8 13.70 11.16 14.08
C LEU A 8 14.30 10.14 15.05
N GLY A 9 15.12 10.60 16.00
CA GLY A 9 15.70 9.76 17.06
C GLY A 9 14.65 9.13 17.97
N LEU A 10 13.66 9.91 18.42
CA LEU A 10 12.54 9.40 19.24
C LEU A 10 11.67 8.41 18.48
N MET A 11 11.34 8.73 17.22
CA MET A 11 10.50 7.89 16.37
C MET A 11 11.17 6.55 16.04
N THR A 12 12.47 6.57 15.68
CA THR A 12 13.24 5.35 15.41
C THR A 12 13.41 4.48 16.65
N TYR A 13 13.63 5.08 17.83
CA TYR A 13 13.74 4.34 19.09
C TYR A 13 12.43 3.62 19.43
N PHE A 14 11.29 4.33 19.35
CA PHE A 14 9.98 3.75 19.64
C PHE A 14 9.60 2.67 18.63
N MET A 15 9.94 2.86 17.35
CA MET A 15 9.74 1.88 16.30
C MET A 15 10.54 0.60 16.56
N LEU A 16 11.82 0.72 16.91
CA LEU A 16 12.69 -0.43 17.24
C LEU A 16 12.21 -1.17 18.48
N GLN A 17 11.75 -0.44 19.50
CA GLN A 17 11.17 -1.02 20.70
C GLN A 17 9.91 -1.82 20.40
N ARG A 18 9.07 -1.37 19.46
CA ARG A 18 7.82 -2.08 19.11
C ARG A 18 8.06 -3.27 18.18
N SER A 19 9.02 -3.16 17.26
CA SER A 19 9.22 -4.13 16.17
C SER A 19 10.25 -5.23 16.48
N VAL A 20 11.36 -4.90 17.14
CA VAL A 20 12.51 -5.80 17.27
C VAL A 20 12.70 -6.35 18.68
N SER A 21 12.10 -5.73 19.71
CA SER A 21 12.23 -6.17 21.12
C SER A 21 11.81 -7.61 21.39
N LYS A 22 10.95 -8.18 20.53
CA LYS A 22 10.48 -9.58 20.63
C LYS A 22 11.33 -10.58 19.83
N ILE A 23 12.28 -10.10 19.02
CA ILE A 23 12.98 -10.89 18.00
C ILE A 23 14.46 -11.10 18.36
N THR A 24 15.07 -10.16 19.08
CA THR A 24 16.52 -10.17 19.36
C THR A 24 16.85 -9.88 20.83
N ARG A 25 17.92 -10.48 21.36
CA ARG A 25 18.52 -10.11 22.66
C ARG A 25 19.44 -8.89 22.60
N THR A 26 19.77 -8.37 21.42
CA THR A 26 20.63 -7.18 21.32
C THR A 26 19.95 -5.97 21.94
N PRO A 27 20.65 -5.22 22.82
CA PRO A 27 20.10 -4.02 23.44
C PRO A 27 19.58 -3.02 22.40
N ILE A 28 18.35 -2.55 22.58
CA ILE A 28 17.65 -1.66 21.62
C ILE A 28 18.44 -0.38 21.37
N TRP A 29 19.14 0.15 22.38
CA TRP A 29 19.96 1.35 22.25
C TRP A 29 21.13 1.20 21.26
N ILE A 30 21.67 -0.03 21.11
CA ILE A 30 22.74 -0.33 20.15
C ILE A 30 22.19 -0.36 18.73
N LEU A 31 21.06 -1.05 18.52
CA LEU A 31 20.38 -1.07 17.22
C LEU A 31 19.95 0.33 16.79
N TRP A 32 19.47 1.14 17.74
CA TRP A 32 19.11 2.53 17.53
C TRP A 32 20.31 3.39 17.12
N LEU A 33 21.46 3.24 17.80
CA LEU A 33 22.69 3.97 17.47
C LEU A 33 23.17 3.64 16.04
N VAL A 34 23.08 2.37 15.64
CA VAL A 34 23.45 1.91 14.29
C VAL A 34 22.49 2.45 13.22
N MET A 35 21.20 2.60 13.53
CA MET A 35 20.26 3.22 12.60
C MET A 35 20.40 4.75 12.52
N MET A 36 20.78 5.40 13.62
CA MET A 36 20.93 6.86 13.69
C MET A 36 22.30 7.37 13.23
N THR A 37 23.29 6.50 13.02
CA THR A 37 24.67 6.88 12.66
C THR A 37 24.76 7.69 11.36
N PRO A 38 24.06 7.34 10.26
CA PRO A 38 24.08 8.17 9.05
C PRO A 38 23.54 9.59 9.32
N ALA A 39 22.42 9.71 10.03
CA ALA A 39 21.82 11.00 10.38
C ALA A 39 22.72 11.85 11.29
N LEU A 40 23.41 11.21 12.26
CA LEU A 40 24.37 11.87 13.15
C LEU A 40 25.62 12.35 12.40
N ILE A 41 26.18 11.53 11.51
CA ILE A 41 27.34 11.89 10.69
C ILE A 41 27.02 13.10 9.81
N TRP A 42 25.87 13.10 9.16
CA TRP A 42 25.46 14.19 8.27
C TRP A 42 25.17 15.49 9.02
N THR A 43 24.46 15.39 10.14
CA THR A 43 24.17 16.57 10.96
C THR A 43 25.45 17.14 11.55
N THR A 44 26.40 16.30 11.95
CA THR A 44 27.72 16.74 12.46
C THR A 44 28.55 17.37 11.35
N TRP A 45 28.56 16.80 10.14
CA TRP A 45 29.27 17.38 8.99
C TRP A 45 28.74 18.77 8.65
N MET A 46 27.42 18.92 8.61
CA MET A 46 26.76 20.18 8.28
C MET A 46 26.99 21.25 9.36
N LEU A 47 27.09 20.85 10.64
CA LEU A 47 27.43 21.76 11.75
C LEU A 47 28.89 22.25 11.70
N ILE A 48 29.82 21.45 11.19
CA ILE A 48 31.25 21.79 11.13
C ILE A 48 31.61 22.53 9.84
N TYR A 49 31.05 22.11 8.69
CA TYR A 49 31.46 22.58 7.37
C TYR A 49 30.40 23.40 6.63
N GLY A 50 29.22 23.63 7.22
CA GLY A 50 28.12 24.39 6.60
C GLY A 50 27.51 23.68 5.38
N GLU A 51 27.06 24.45 4.39
CA GLU A 51 26.43 23.95 3.15
C GLU A 51 27.43 23.43 2.10
N LYS A 52 28.62 22.99 2.50
CA LYS A 52 29.54 22.33 1.57
C LYS A 52 29.04 20.92 1.27
N GLN A 53 29.06 20.54 -0.02
CA GLN A 53 28.68 19.21 -0.49
C GLN A 53 29.38 18.12 0.34
N LEU A 54 28.60 17.18 0.88
CA LEU A 54 29.14 16.04 1.61
C LEU A 54 29.99 15.18 0.66
N PRO A 55 31.20 14.77 1.06
CA PRO A 55 31.99 13.79 0.32
C PRO A 55 31.17 12.52 0.08
N PRO A 56 31.14 11.96 -1.14
CA PRO A 56 30.35 10.77 -1.45
C PRO A 56 30.66 9.59 -0.51
N GLY A 57 31.92 9.45 -0.07
CA GLY A 57 32.30 8.40 0.89
C GLY A 57 31.58 8.48 2.25
N LEU A 58 31.31 9.69 2.77
CA LEU A 58 30.61 9.88 4.05
C LEU A 58 29.09 9.68 3.94
N ILE A 59 28.58 9.62 2.71
CA ILE A 59 27.18 9.27 2.42
C ILE A 59 27.08 7.75 2.20
N ILE A 60 27.95 7.20 1.35
CA ILE A 60 27.89 5.81 0.88
C ILE A 60 28.28 4.83 2.00
N ILE A 61 29.34 5.11 2.75
CA ILE A 61 29.87 4.16 3.74
C ILE A 61 28.85 3.88 4.85
N PRO A 62 28.21 4.89 5.50
CA PRO A 62 27.19 4.62 6.50
C PRO A 62 25.95 3.93 5.92
N PHE A 63 25.54 4.25 4.69
CA PHE A 63 24.35 3.65 4.06
C PHE A 63 24.52 2.18 3.67
N ILE A 64 25.75 1.73 3.40
CA ILE A 64 26.02 0.32 3.13
C ILE A 64 26.33 -0.43 4.43
N PHE A 65 27.15 0.17 5.30
CA PHE A 65 27.67 -0.49 6.48
C PHE A 65 26.64 -0.58 7.62
N CYS A 66 25.86 0.46 7.88
CA CYS A 66 24.91 0.48 8.99
C CYS A 66 23.77 -0.54 8.81
N PRO A 67 23.14 -0.71 7.63
CA PRO A 67 22.14 -1.76 7.43
C PRO A 67 22.72 -3.16 7.53
N TYR A 68 23.93 -3.38 7.01
CA TYR A 68 24.64 -4.65 7.13
C TYR A 68 24.92 -5.00 8.60
N LEU A 69 25.45 -4.03 9.36
CA LEU A 69 25.76 -4.21 10.78
C LEU A 69 24.50 -4.36 11.64
N TYR A 70 23.42 -3.65 11.30
CA TYR A 70 22.10 -3.83 11.91
C TYR A 70 21.57 -5.25 11.69
N TRP A 71 21.62 -5.75 10.45
CA TRP A 71 21.19 -7.10 10.12
C TRP A 71 21.99 -8.17 10.86
N LEU A 72 23.32 -7.98 10.93
CA LEU A 72 24.24 -8.87 11.61
C LEU A 72 23.99 -8.91 13.13
N LEU A 73 23.79 -7.74 13.76
CA LEU A 73 23.42 -7.62 15.18
C LEU A 73 22.09 -8.32 15.47
N VAL A 74 21.07 -8.12 14.63
CA VAL A 74 19.77 -8.78 14.79
C VAL A 74 19.93 -10.29 14.65
N GLN A 75 20.70 -10.79 13.67
CA GLN A 75 20.96 -12.22 13.48
C GLN A 75 21.70 -12.85 14.67
N TRP A 76 22.72 -12.19 15.21
CA TRP A 76 23.44 -12.68 16.38
C TRP A 76 22.59 -12.73 17.64
N GLY A 77 21.58 -11.86 17.75
CA GLY A 77 20.66 -11.86 18.87
C GLY A 77 19.40 -12.71 18.68
N GLN A 78 19.23 -13.40 17.53
CA GLN A 78 18.06 -14.25 17.27
C GLN A 78 17.99 -15.40 18.28
N GLN A 79 16.80 -15.59 18.85
CA GLN A 79 16.53 -16.74 19.71
C GLN A 79 16.53 -18.03 18.87
N GLN A 80 17.42 -18.97 19.19
CA GLN A 80 17.15 -20.37 18.87
C GLN A 80 15.94 -20.82 19.71
N PRO A 81 14.96 -21.56 19.14
CA PRO A 81 13.85 -22.10 19.90
C PRO A 81 14.38 -23.17 20.86
N ASN A 82 14.59 -22.80 22.13
CA ASN A 82 15.11 -23.71 23.14
C ASN A 82 13.96 -24.61 23.65
N GLN A 83 14.12 -25.93 23.46
CA GLN A 83 13.22 -27.00 23.88
C GLN A 83 13.21 -27.22 25.41
N SER A 84 12.84 -26.21 26.20
CA SER A 84 12.89 -26.35 27.67
C SER A 84 11.70 -25.69 28.37
N GLU A 85 10.49 -26.03 27.95
CA GLU A 85 9.25 -25.74 28.71
C GLU A 85 8.35 -26.97 28.92
N SER A 86 8.85 -28.20 28.68
CA SER A 86 8.10 -29.43 29.00
C SER A 86 8.26 -29.93 30.44
N ASP A 87 9.22 -29.43 31.23
CA ASP A 87 9.65 -30.12 32.46
C ASP A 87 9.43 -29.35 33.77
N ARG A 88 8.50 -28.38 33.83
CA ARG A 88 8.26 -27.62 35.07
C ARG A 88 6.83 -27.62 35.62
N SER A 89 5.92 -28.43 35.08
CA SER A 89 4.57 -28.58 35.62
C SER A 89 4.35 -29.95 36.30
N THR A 90 5.28 -30.35 37.17
CA THR A 90 5.04 -31.42 38.16
C THR A 90 5.91 -31.19 39.38
N LYS A 91 5.45 -30.28 40.26
CA LYS A 91 5.68 -30.25 41.72
C LYS A 91 5.27 -28.87 42.25
N ASP A 92 4.08 -28.82 42.86
CA ASP A 92 3.91 -28.34 44.24
C ASP A 92 2.43 -28.00 44.49
N ASN A 93 1.76 -28.95 45.14
CA ASN A 93 0.59 -28.69 45.96
C ASN A 93 1.10 -28.53 47.40
N SER A 94 0.94 -27.35 48.01
CA SER A 94 0.55 -27.23 49.43
C SER A 94 0.41 -25.77 49.88
N ASN A 95 -0.67 -25.53 50.64
CA ASN A 95 -0.92 -24.46 51.61
C ASN A 95 -1.78 -23.23 51.22
N SER A 96 -3.06 -23.42 51.51
CA SER A 96 -4.11 -22.52 52.04
C SER A 96 -3.68 -21.22 52.75
N GLN A 97 -4.34 -20.08 52.46
CA GLN A 97 -5.44 -19.49 53.27
C GLN A 97 -5.86 -18.05 52.84
N THR A 98 -7.17 -17.81 52.90
CA THR A 98 -7.94 -16.55 53.17
C THR A 98 -8.06 -15.37 52.17
N LYS A 99 -9.22 -15.36 51.45
CA LYS A 99 -10.29 -14.33 51.22
C LYS A 99 -10.00 -12.80 51.42
N PRO A 100 -10.76 -11.86 50.78
CA PRO A 100 -12.13 -12.03 50.25
C PRO A 100 -12.45 -11.49 48.84
N LYS A 101 -13.55 -12.05 48.32
CA LYS A 101 -14.38 -11.65 47.18
C LYS A 101 -14.37 -10.16 46.83
N ILE A 102 -13.92 -9.86 45.61
CA ILE A 102 -14.43 -8.77 44.78
C ILE A 102 -14.89 -9.40 43.47
N VAL A 103 -16.14 -9.14 43.11
CA VAL A 103 -16.81 -9.62 41.89
C VAL A 103 -16.02 -9.17 40.66
N PRO A 104 -15.56 -10.09 39.78
CA PRO A 104 -15.17 -9.71 38.44
C PRO A 104 -16.38 -9.85 37.53
N THR A 105 -16.83 -8.70 37.05
CA THR A 105 -17.61 -8.53 35.83
C THR A 105 -17.19 -9.55 34.79
N GLN A 106 -18.17 -10.30 34.26
CA GLN A 106 -17.99 -11.27 33.19
C GLN A 106 -17.39 -10.58 31.95
N THR A 107 -16.07 -10.57 31.88
CA THR A 107 -15.36 -10.45 30.62
C THR A 107 -15.40 -11.84 30.02
N LEU A 108 -16.27 -12.02 29.02
CA LEU A 108 -16.24 -13.16 28.11
C LEU A 108 -14.82 -13.24 27.55
N ASN A 109 -14.02 -14.12 28.14
CA ASN A 109 -12.74 -14.56 27.59
C ASN A 109 -13.05 -15.20 26.23
N GLN A 110 -12.90 -14.42 25.15
CA GLN A 110 -12.83 -14.93 23.80
C GLN A 110 -11.66 -15.91 23.75
N THR A 111 -12.00 -17.20 23.77
CA THR A 111 -11.02 -18.26 23.60
C THR A 111 -10.58 -18.17 22.13
N PRO A 112 -9.29 -18.02 21.80
CA PRO A 112 -8.87 -18.07 20.40
C PRO A 112 -9.33 -19.39 19.79
N PRO A 113 -9.78 -19.42 18.52
CA PRO A 113 -10.24 -20.64 17.89
C PRO A 113 -9.13 -21.70 17.99
N LYS A 114 -9.41 -22.79 18.72
CA LYS A 114 -8.44 -23.85 18.96
C LYS A 114 -8.10 -24.52 17.62
N LEU A 115 -6.85 -24.36 17.19
CA LEU A 115 -6.24 -25.12 16.07
C LEU A 115 -6.11 -26.62 16.39
N THR A 116 -6.45 -27.07 17.61
CA THR A 116 -6.19 -28.43 18.08
C THR A 116 -6.98 -29.44 17.25
N ILE A 117 -6.33 -30.01 16.25
CA ILE A 117 -6.82 -31.16 15.47
C ILE A 117 -6.48 -32.42 16.27
N ASP A 118 -7.49 -33.16 16.70
CA ASP A 118 -7.30 -34.46 17.36
C ASP A 118 -6.82 -35.53 16.36
N LYS A 119 -6.22 -36.63 16.83
CA LYS A 119 -5.76 -37.74 15.97
C LYS A 119 -6.87 -38.31 15.08
N THR A 120 -8.12 -38.27 15.57
CA THR A 120 -9.31 -38.68 14.80
C THR A 120 -9.68 -37.67 13.69
N GLU A 121 -9.53 -36.38 13.98
CA GLU A 121 -9.72 -35.30 13.02
C GLU A 121 -8.60 -35.28 11.96
N GLU A 122 -7.36 -35.67 12.29
CA GLU A 122 -6.27 -35.79 11.31
C GLU A 122 -6.59 -36.80 10.19
N ALA A 123 -7.13 -37.97 10.54
CA ALA A 123 -7.54 -38.97 9.55
C ALA A 123 -8.64 -38.43 8.63
N SER A 124 -9.60 -37.70 9.21
CA SER A 124 -10.67 -37.04 8.46
C SER A 124 -10.12 -35.95 7.52
N LEU A 125 -9.13 -35.19 7.98
CA LEU A 125 -8.44 -34.18 7.18
C LEU A 125 -7.72 -34.81 5.98
N ARG A 126 -7.03 -35.94 6.17
CA ARG A 126 -6.37 -36.67 5.07
C ARG A 126 -7.36 -37.10 3.99
N ASN A 127 -8.55 -37.51 4.38
CA ASN A 127 -9.62 -37.90 3.45
C ASN A 127 -10.21 -36.72 2.65
N CYS A 128 -9.98 -35.48 3.08
CA CYS A 128 -10.42 -34.29 2.34
C CYS A 128 -9.59 -34.01 1.08
N PHE A 129 -8.48 -34.73 0.86
CA PHE A 129 -7.58 -34.57 -0.29
C PHE A 129 -7.61 -35.81 -1.21
N PRO A 130 -8.45 -35.81 -2.26
CA PRO A 130 -8.51 -36.91 -3.22
C PRO A 130 -7.20 -37.06 -3.99
N TRP A 131 -6.71 -38.29 -4.16
CA TRP A 131 -5.45 -38.58 -4.86
C TRP A 131 -5.40 -38.05 -6.30
N THR A 132 -6.54 -38.07 -7.01
CA THR A 132 -6.67 -37.58 -8.39
C THR A 132 -6.55 -36.05 -8.51
N VAL A 133 -6.77 -35.33 -7.41
CA VAL A 133 -6.79 -33.87 -7.35
C VAL A 133 -5.49 -33.35 -6.71
N TYR A 134 -5.19 -33.82 -5.50
CA TYR A 134 -4.02 -33.42 -4.73
C TYR A 134 -3.54 -34.59 -3.87
N TYR A 135 -2.33 -35.07 -4.15
CA TYR A 135 -1.71 -36.15 -3.39
C TYR A 135 -1.02 -35.59 -2.14
N LEU A 136 -1.73 -35.63 -1.01
CA LEU A 136 -1.20 -35.22 0.29
C LEU A 136 -0.07 -36.17 0.75
N ARG A 137 1.11 -35.62 1.05
CA ARG A 137 2.28 -36.36 1.50
C ARG A 137 2.55 -36.17 2.99
N ASN A 138 2.49 -34.93 3.47
CA ASN A 138 2.84 -34.58 4.84
C ASN A 138 1.91 -33.50 5.39
N LEU A 139 1.57 -33.62 6.68
CA LEU A 139 0.85 -32.63 7.47
C LEU A 139 1.83 -32.05 8.49
N GLU A 140 2.05 -30.75 8.43
CA GLU A 140 2.92 -30.05 9.36
C GLU A 140 2.07 -29.09 10.20
N PHE A 141 1.98 -29.38 11.49
CA PHE A 141 1.26 -28.55 12.44
C PHE A 141 2.14 -27.39 12.89
N ARG A 142 1.71 -26.16 12.62
CA ARG A 142 2.31 -24.91 13.12
C ARG A 142 1.37 -24.25 14.12
N PRO A 143 1.84 -23.35 15.00
CA PRO A 143 0.99 -22.73 16.01
C PRO A 143 -0.24 -21.97 15.48
N GLN A 144 -0.16 -21.49 14.23
CA GLN A 144 -1.19 -20.65 13.60
C GLN A 144 -1.81 -21.26 12.34
N ALA A 145 -1.32 -22.41 11.88
CA ALA A 145 -1.83 -23.05 10.66
C ALA A 145 -1.47 -24.54 10.60
N VAL A 146 -2.25 -25.31 9.85
CA VAL A 146 -1.89 -26.69 9.46
C VAL A 146 -1.48 -26.71 8.00
N ILE A 147 -0.20 -26.97 7.75
CA ILE A 147 0.38 -26.98 6.40
C ILE A 147 0.25 -28.38 5.80
N CYS A 148 -0.52 -28.48 4.73
CA CYS A 148 -0.83 -29.69 4.00
C CYS A 148 0.03 -29.78 2.73
N ARG A 149 1.21 -30.39 2.84
CA ARG A 149 2.17 -30.55 1.72
C ARG A 149 1.87 -31.78 0.90
N GLY A 150 1.97 -31.64 -0.42
CA GLY A 150 1.62 -32.69 -1.36
C GLY A 150 2.03 -32.37 -2.78
N GLN A 151 1.40 -33.04 -3.73
CA GLN A 151 1.62 -32.83 -5.16
C GLN A 151 0.27 -32.60 -5.84
N LEU A 152 0.14 -31.45 -6.50
CA LEU A 152 -1.02 -31.13 -7.32
C LEU A 152 -1.07 -32.06 -8.55
N ARG A 153 -2.23 -32.63 -8.83
CA ARG A 153 -2.46 -33.55 -9.95
C ARG A 153 -3.54 -33.11 -10.94
N SER A 154 -4.31 -32.07 -10.58
CA SER A 154 -5.33 -31.47 -11.44
C SER A 154 -5.06 -29.97 -11.64
N ASN A 155 -5.95 -29.30 -12.37
CA ASN A 155 -5.94 -27.83 -12.47
C ASN A 155 -6.03 -27.20 -11.05
N PRO A 156 -5.26 -26.13 -10.75
CA PRO A 156 -5.27 -25.44 -9.45
C PRO A 156 -6.65 -24.99 -8.97
N GLU A 157 -7.49 -24.46 -9.89
CA GLU A 157 -8.80 -23.89 -9.56
C GLU A 157 -9.78 -25.00 -9.14
N LYS A 158 -9.80 -26.09 -9.91
CA LYS A 158 -10.58 -27.29 -9.56
C LYS A 158 -10.09 -27.92 -8.25
N ALA A 159 -8.77 -27.96 -8.04
CA ALA A 159 -8.22 -28.53 -6.81
C ALA A 159 -8.59 -27.72 -5.58
N TYR A 160 -8.49 -26.39 -5.67
CA TYR A 160 -8.89 -25.49 -4.60
C TYR A 160 -10.36 -25.67 -4.24
N GLN A 161 -11.25 -25.68 -5.24
CA GLN A 161 -12.68 -25.85 -5.02
C GLN A 161 -13.00 -27.20 -4.34
N THR A 162 -12.48 -28.31 -4.88
CA THR A 162 -12.75 -29.65 -4.32
C THR A 162 -12.24 -29.80 -2.88
N VAL A 163 -11.03 -29.30 -2.59
CA VAL A 163 -10.46 -29.37 -1.24
C VAL A 163 -11.25 -28.49 -0.28
N THR A 164 -11.65 -27.28 -0.71
CA THR A 164 -12.43 -26.36 0.12
C THR A 164 -13.80 -26.95 0.46
N GLU A 165 -14.53 -27.47 -0.53
CA GLU A 165 -15.83 -28.13 -0.32
C GLU A 165 -15.74 -29.33 0.63
N ASN A 166 -14.69 -30.16 0.49
CA ASN A 166 -14.47 -31.30 1.39
C ASN A 166 -14.20 -30.88 2.84
N ILE A 167 -13.40 -29.81 3.01
CA ILE A 167 -13.02 -29.30 4.33
C ILE A 167 -14.21 -28.60 4.99
N GLU A 168 -14.95 -27.77 4.26
CA GLU A 168 -16.19 -27.17 4.75
C GLU A 168 -17.23 -28.25 5.11
N GLY A 169 -17.33 -29.31 4.32
CA GLY A 169 -18.23 -30.43 4.61
C GLY A 169 -17.89 -31.24 5.87
N LYS A 170 -16.62 -31.25 6.31
CA LYS A 170 -16.15 -32.00 7.49
C LYS A 170 -15.91 -31.15 8.72
N PHE A 171 -15.40 -29.93 8.54
CA PHE A 171 -14.97 -29.04 9.60
C PHE A 171 -15.81 -27.76 9.69
N GLY A 172 -16.77 -27.55 8.78
CA GLY A 172 -17.57 -26.32 8.71
C GLY A 172 -16.71 -25.09 8.48
N ASP A 173 -17.16 -23.94 8.97
CA ASP A 173 -16.45 -22.65 8.86
C ASP A 173 -15.30 -22.48 9.87
N ARG A 174 -14.78 -23.57 10.46
CA ARG A 174 -13.70 -23.52 11.46
C ARG A 174 -12.37 -23.08 10.86
N PHE A 175 -12.12 -23.41 9.60
CA PHE A 175 -10.85 -23.16 8.94
C PHE A 175 -11.06 -22.40 7.63
N LEU A 176 -10.19 -21.41 7.38
CA LEU A 176 -9.99 -20.83 6.08
C LEU A 176 -8.94 -21.65 5.34
N VAL A 177 -9.30 -22.10 4.14
CA VAL A 177 -8.40 -22.85 3.25
C VAL A 177 -7.59 -21.85 2.44
N VAL A 178 -6.28 -21.94 2.55
CA VAL A 178 -5.33 -21.10 1.82
C VAL A 178 -4.49 -21.99 0.92
N PHE A 179 -4.29 -21.61 -0.33
CA PHE A 179 -3.58 -22.38 -1.35
C PHE A 179 -2.52 -21.52 -2.00
N GLN A 180 -1.25 -21.88 -1.76
CA GLN A 180 -0.08 -21.05 -2.04
C GLN A 180 1.09 -21.87 -2.57
N ASN A 181 2.07 -21.18 -3.13
CA ASN A 181 3.34 -21.77 -3.58
C ASN A 181 4.44 -21.63 -2.51
N SER A 182 5.03 -22.77 -2.11
CA SER A 182 6.19 -22.84 -1.20
C SER A 182 7.45 -22.25 -1.83
N PHE A 183 8.50 -21.90 -1.05
CA PHE A 183 9.77 -21.31 -1.52
C PHE A 183 10.41 -22.01 -2.72
N GLN A 184 10.13 -23.29 -2.95
CA GLN A 184 10.61 -24.06 -4.09
C GLN A 184 9.63 -24.09 -5.30
N GLY A 185 8.60 -23.24 -5.31
CA GLY A 185 7.56 -23.21 -6.34
C GLY A 185 6.53 -24.34 -6.26
N LYS A 186 6.57 -25.19 -5.23
CA LYS A 186 5.63 -26.32 -5.08
C LYS A 186 4.35 -25.86 -4.38
N PRO A 187 3.15 -26.15 -4.92
CA PRO A 187 1.88 -25.75 -4.31
C PRO A 187 1.61 -26.52 -3.03
N PHE A 188 1.02 -25.86 -2.04
CA PHE A 188 0.59 -26.45 -0.78
C PHE A 188 -0.70 -25.79 -0.27
N PHE A 189 -1.48 -26.55 0.48
CA PHE A 189 -2.64 -26.03 1.20
C PHE A 189 -2.25 -25.69 2.65
N ALA A 190 -2.81 -24.64 3.21
CA ALA A 190 -2.70 -24.28 4.61
C ALA A 190 -4.10 -24.04 5.18
N LEU A 191 -4.35 -24.59 6.37
CA LEU A 191 -5.59 -24.34 7.10
C LEU A 191 -5.30 -23.38 8.23
N VAL A 192 -5.93 -22.22 8.15
CA VAL A 192 -5.81 -21.17 9.16
C VAL A 192 -7.12 -21.11 9.93
N PRO A 193 -7.13 -20.97 11.27
CA PRO A 193 -8.37 -20.80 12.02
C PRO A 193 -9.16 -19.63 11.46
N ASN A 194 -10.45 -19.81 11.22
CA ASN A 194 -11.31 -18.72 10.81
C ASN A 194 -11.59 -17.83 12.03
N PRO A 195 -11.08 -16.60 12.09
CA PRO A 195 -11.30 -15.72 13.24
C PRO A 195 -12.76 -15.29 13.39
N ARG A 196 -13.61 -15.50 12.36
CA ARG A 196 -15.03 -15.12 12.32
C ARG A 196 -15.93 -16.29 11.91
N GLY A 197 -15.61 -17.50 12.37
CA GLY A 197 -16.47 -18.67 12.13
C GLY A 197 -17.92 -18.40 12.53
N LYS A 198 -18.87 -19.11 11.89
CA LYS A 198 -20.35 -18.95 11.92
C LYS A 198 -21.04 -18.55 13.24
N ASN A 199 -20.38 -18.66 14.38
CA ASN A 199 -20.87 -18.21 15.68
C ASN A 199 -20.98 -16.67 15.80
N ASP A 200 -20.44 -15.89 14.86
CA ASP A 200 -20.63 -14.42 14.80
C ASP A 200 -21.77 -13.97 13.88
N GLU A 201 -22.41 -14.85 13.09
CA GLU A 201 -23.53 -14.46 12.20
C GLU A 201 -24.79 -14.03 12.97
N THR A 202 -24.94 -14.42 14.23
CA THR A 202 -26.04 -13.99 15.11
C THR A 202 -25.81 -12.64 15.79
N GLN A 203 -24.66 -12.01 15.59
CA GLN A 203 -24.42 -10.62 15.96
C GLN A 203 -24.17 -9.81 14.69
N ILE A 204 -25.23 -9.48 13.96
CA ILE A 204 -25.21 -8.29 13.12
C ILE A 204 -24.96 -7.14 14.10
N PRO A 205 -23.77 -6.50 14.14
CA PRO A 205 -23.60 -5.37 15.04
C PRO A 205 -24.60 -4.32 14.56
N GLN A 206 -25.40 -3.76 15.48
CA GLN A 206 -26.26 -2.59 15.31
C GLN A 206 -25.46 -1.30 14.94
N GLU A 207 -24.39 -1.45 14.17
CA GLU A 207 -23.34 -0.46 13.93
C GLU A 207 -23.39 0.09 12.50
N SER A 208 -24.48 -0.15 11.75
CA SER A 208 -24.61 0.23 10.33
C SER A 208 -24.53 1.74 10.06
N GLN A 209 -24.95 2.61 10.99
CA GLN A 209 -25.00 4.06 10.75
C GLN A 209 -23.69 4.81 11.08
N LYS A 210 -22.92 4.36 12.07
CA LYS A 210 -21.66 5.00 12.49
C LYS A 210 -20.60 5.10 11.37
N PRO A 211 -20.35 4.05 10.55
CA PRO A 211 -19.33 4.13 9.51
C PRO A 211 -19.72 5.04 8.34
N VAL A 212 -21.03 5.21 8.06
CA VAL A 212 -21.52 6.10 7.01
C VAL A 212 -21.38 7.56 7.42
N LEU A 213 -21.80 7.91 8.63
CA LEU A 213 -21.66 9.27 9.15
C LEU A 213 -20.19 9.69 9.23
N LEU A 214 -19.31 8.77 9.63
CA LEU A 214 -17.87 9.00 9.64
C LEU A 214 -17.31 9.23 8.23
N ALA A 215 -17.68 8.40 7.25
CA ALA A 215 -17.25 8.59 5.85
C ALA A 215 -17.70 9.95 5.31
N LEU A 216 -18.96 10.30 5.53
CA LEU A 216 -19.53 11.56 5.05
C LEU A 216 -18.93 12.77 5.78
N GLY A 217 -18.67 12.67 7.08
CA GLY A 217 -17.96 13.69 7.84
C GLY A 217 -16.55 13.92 7.32
N LEU A 218 -15.78 12.84 7.09
CA LEU A 218 -14.44 12.93 6.50
C LEU A 218 -14.46 13.51 5.09
N LEU A 219 -15.44 13.14 4.26
CA LEU A 219 -15.63 13.71 2.92
C LEU A 219 -15.85 15.22 2.98
N LEU A 220 -16.75 15.69 3.85
CA LEU A 220 -17.04 17.13 3.99
C LEU A 220 -15.84 17.92 4.51
N ILE A 221 -15.11 17.37 5.50
CA ILE A 221 -13.89 18.01 6.00
C ILE A 221 -12.83 18.05 4.89
N THR A 222 -12.71 16.99 4.09
CA THR A 222 -11.77 16.94 2.97
C THR A 222 -12.13 17.92 1.87
N LEU A 223 -13.43 18.10 1.59
CA LEU A 223 -13.89 19.12 0.65
C LEU A 223 -13.51 20.51 1.13
N PHE A 224 -13.65 20.78 2.42
CA PHE A 224 -13.21 22.03 3.01
C PHE A 224 -11.69 22.22 2.91
N THR A 225 -10.87 21.24 3.31
CA THR A 225 -9.41 21.36 3.27
C THR A 225 -8.85 21.47 1.84
N THR A 226 -9.40 20.71 0.90
CA THR A 226 -9.01 20.81 -0.53
C THR A 226 -9.45 22.13 -1.15
N THR A 227 -10.64 22.65 -0.82
CA THR A 227 -11.07 24.00 -1.26
C THR A 227 -10.17 25.09 -0.68
N LEU A 228 -9.77 24.95 0.59
CA LEU A 228 -8.86 25.88 1.26
C LEU A 228 -7.48 25.92 0.58
N VAL A 229 -6.90 24.74 0.31
CA VAL A 229 -5.64 24.63 -0.43
C VAL A 229 -5.78 25.15 -1.86
N GLY A 230 -6.89 24.85 -2.53
CA GLY A 230 -7.19 25.38 -3.87
C GLY A 230 -7.20 26.91 -3.90
N ALA A 231 -7.82 27.55 -2.92
CA ALA A 231 -7.86 29.01 -2.84
C ALA A 231 -6.48 29.63 -2.56
N ARG A 232 -5.68 29.01 -1.68
CA ARG A 232 -4.39 29.56 -1.23
C ARG A 232 -3.26 29.28 -2.21
N GLU A 233 -3.04 28.01 -2.52
CA GLU A 233 -1.86 27.55 -3.26
C GLU A 233 -2.09 27.60 -4.77
N ILE A 234 -3.32 27.34 -5.23
CA ILE A 234 -3.60 27.22 -6.67
C ILE A 234 -4.10 28.55 -7.26
N VAL A 235 -4.97 29.26 -6.55
CA VAL A 235 -5.45 30.58 -6.97
C VAL A 235 -4.58 31.73 -6.43
N GLY A 236 -3.75 31.47 -5.40
CA GLY A 236 -2.82 32.48 -4.86
C GLY A 236 -3.45 33.48 -3.88
N ILE A 237 -4.58 33.15 -3.24
CA ILE A 237 -5.27 34.05 -2.31
C ILE A 237 -4.61 34.00 -0.93
N SER A 238 -4.19 35.17 -0.42
CA SER A 238 -3.57 35.27 0.91
C SER A 238 -4.52 34.90 2.05
N GLU A 239 -3.97 34.38 3.15
CA GLU A 239 -4.77 33.98 4.31
C GLU A 239 -5.56 35.14 4.91
N ASP A 240 -4.96 36.34 4.97
CA ASP A 240 -5.59 37.56 5.47
C ASP A 240 -6.80 37.96 4.62
N ALA A 241 -6.70 37.80 3.29
CA ALA A 241 -7.80 38.08 2.38
C ALA A 241 -8.98 37.13 2.61
N ILE A 242 -8.71 35.83 2.81
CA ILE A 242 -9.74 34.84 3.12
C ILE A 242 -10.42 35.11 4.47
N GLN A 243 -9.64 35.51 5.49
CA GLN A 243 -10.19 35.88 6.80
C GLN A 243 -11.08 37.12 6.72
N SER A 244 -10.68 38.11 5.93
CA SER A 244 -11.45 39.34 5.73
C SER A 244 -12.73 39.13 4.91
N ASN A 245 -12.67 38.23 3.92
CA ASN A 245 -13.80 37.90 3.04
C ASN A 245 -13.86 36.38 2.78
N PRO A 246 -14.63 35.64 3.61
CA PRO A 246 -14.78 34.19 3.46
C PRO A 246 -15.34 33.73 2.10
N ASN A 247 -16.01 34.61 1.33
CA ASN A 247 -16.52 34.25 0.01
C ASN A 247 -15.41 33.96 -1.00
N LEU A 248 -14.17 34.40 -0.75
CA LEU A 248 -13.03 34.09 -1.60
C LEU A 248 -12.70 32.59 -1.65
N LEU A 249 -13.12 31.81 -0.63
CA LEU A 249 -12.97 30.34 -0.64
C LEU A 249 -13.65 29.67 -1.82
N ILE A 250 -14.71 30.27 -2.36
CA ILE A 250 -15.46 29.73 -3.50
C ILE A 250 -14.55 29.60 -4.74
N GLN A 251 -13.52 30.43 -4.86
CA GLN A 251 -12.57 30.36 -5.97
C GLN A 251 -11.71 29.09 -5.95
N GLY A 252 -11.49 28.49 -4.78
CA GLY A 252 -10.79 27.21 -4.63
C GLY A 252 -11.68 25.97 -4.83
N LEU A 253 -13.00 26.15 -4.87
CA LEU A 253 -13.97 25.05 -4.95
C LEU A 253 -13.82 24.20 -6.23
N PRO A 254 -13.54 24.75 -7.43
CA PRO A 254 -13.35 23.96 -8.63
C PRO A 254 -12.23 22.91 -8.49
N TYR A 255 -11.11 23.27 -7.84
CA TYR A 255 -10.02 22.34 -7.56
C TYR A 255 -10.47 21.25 -6.58
N GLY A 256 -11.07 21.64 -5.44
CA GLY A 256 -11.47 20.69 -4.40
C GLY A 256 -12.51 19.67 -4.88
N VAL A 257 -13.52 20.12 -5.62
CA VAL A 257 -14.54 19.25 -6.21
C VAL A 257 -13.94 18.30 -7.24
N ALA A 258 -13.11 18.81 -8.15
CA ALA A 258 -12.46 17.98 -9.17
C ALA A 258 -11.56 16.90 -8.54
N LEU A 259 -10.75 17.27 -7.55
CA LEU A 259 -9.83 16.34 -6.89
C LEU A 259 -10.59 15.25 -6.10
N ILE A 260 -11.61 15.63 -5.33
CA ILE A 260 -12.43 14.66 -4.59
C ILE A 260 -13.19 13.73 -5.54
N LEU A 261 -13.66 14.24 -6.68
CA LEU A 261 -14.34 13.42 -7.66
C LEU A 261 -13.39 12.35 -8.23
N ILE A 262 -12.15 12.74 -8.58
CA ILE A 262 -11.13 11.83 -9.09
C ILE A 262 -10.78 10.75 -8.05
N LEU A 263 -10.38 11.17 -6.84
CA LEU A 263 -9.97 10.25 -5.77
C LEU A 263 -11.14 9.38 -5.28
N GLY A 264 -12.32 9.97 -5.18
CA GLY A 264 -13.53 9.28 -4.77
C GLY A 264 -13.91 8.19 -5.77
N LEU A 265 -13.94 8.50 -7.07
CA LEU A 265 -14.28 7.53 -8.09
C LEU A 265 -13.21 6.43 -8.25
N HIS A 266 -11.93 6.75 -8.00
CA HIS A 266 -10.86 5.73 -7.86
C HIS A 266 -11.20 4.72 -6.76
N GLU A 267 -11.43 5.18 -5.53
CA GLU A 267 -11.76 4.28 -4.41
C GLU A 267 -13.11 3.57 -4.58
N PHE A 268 -14.10 4.24 -5.20
CA PHE A 268 -15.36 3.59 -5.54
C PHE A 268 -15.18 2.49 -6.58
N GLY A 269 -14.23 2.61 -7.51
CA GLY A 269 -13.86 1.54 -8.45
C GLY A 269 -13.42 0.27 -7.72
N HIS A 270 -12.55 0.41 -6.72
CA HIS A 270 -12.17 -0.69 -5.83
C HIS A 270 -13.36 -1.23 -5.05
N TYR A 271 -14.14 -0.35 -4.42
CA TYR A 271 -15.29 -0.72 -3.58
C TYR A 271 -16.33 -1.54 -4.35
N ILE A 272 -16.74 -1.07 -5.54
CA ILE A 272 -17.75 -1.74 -6.38
C ILE A 272 -17.25 -3.13 -6.77
N THR A 273 -16.01 -3.23 -7.25
CA THR A 273 -15.45 -4.50 -7.71
C THR A 273 -15.25 -5.49 -6.55
N ALA A 274 -14.81 -5.00 -5.40
CA ALA A 274 -14.71 -5.81 -4.19
C ALA A 274 -16.08 -6.34 -3.75
N HIS A 275 -17.12 -5.51 -3.83
CA HIS A 275 -18.49 -5.91 -3.52
C HIS A 275 -19.02 -6.98 -4.49
N LEU A 276 -18.75 -6.85 -5.81
CA LEU A 276 -19.09 -7.86 -6.81
C LEU A 276 -18.44 -9.22 -6.51
N TYR A 277 -17.21 -9.20 -6.00
CA TYR A 277 -16.48 -10.40 -5.55
C TYR A 277 -16.80 -10.85 -4.12
N LYS A 278 -17.80 -10.25 -3.46
CA LYS A 278 -18.21 -10.54 -2.08
C LYS A 278 -17.08 -10.36 -1.05
N ILE A 279 -16.12 -9.48 -1.36
CA ILE A 279 -15.06 -9.08 -0.44
C ILE A 279 -15.61 -7.98 0.45
N ARG A 280 -15.52 -8.17 1.77
CA ARG A 280 -16.00 -7.19 2.75
C ARG A 280 -15.04 -6.02 2.83
N THR A 281 -15.54 -4.81 2.63
CA THR A 281 -14.76 -3.57 2.63
C THR A 281 -15.45 -2.48 3.46
N THR A 282 -14.70 -1.46 3.87
CA THR A 282 -15.30 -0.22 4.37
C THR A 282 -15.76 0.65 3.20
N LEU A 283 -16.61 1.64 3.50
CA LEU A 283 -16.77 2.77 2.58
C LEU A 283 -15.43 3.51 2.41
N PRO A 284 -15.23 4.23 1.29
CA PRO A 284 -14.06 5.07 1.09
C PRO A 284 -13.93 6.12 2.20
N TYR A 285 -12.80 6.13 2.89
CA TYR A 285 -12.47 7.13 3.89
C TYR A 285 -11.43 8.09 3.33
N PHE A 286 -11.80 9.37 3.23
CA PHE A 286 -10.87 10.43 2.89
C PHE A 286 -10.01 10.82 4.08
N ILE A 287 -8.75 11.18 3.82
CA ILE A 287 -7.81 11.66 4.84
C ILE A 287 -7.64 13.17 4.64
N PRO A 288 -8.37 14.02 5.39
CA PRO A 288 -8.29 15.47 5.25
C PRO A 288 -6.99 16.02 5.83
N VAL A 289 -6.36 16.95 5.11
CA VAL A 289 -5.12 17.61 5.53
C VAL A 289 -5.13 19.05 5.04
N PRO A 290 -4.88 20.08 5.86
CA PRO A 290 -4.96 21.48 5.44
C PRO A 290 -3.71 21.99 4.68
N PHE A 291 -2.84 21.09 4.21
CA PHE A 291 -1.58 21.40 3.51
C PHE A 291 -1.35 20.40 2.36
N PHE A 292 -0.25 20.55 1.63
CA PHE A 292 0.09 19.73 0.46
C PHE A 292 -1.01 19.82 -0.61
N LEU A 293 -1.74 18.74 -0.90
CA LEU A 293 -2.83 18.72 -1.89
C LEU A 293 -4.21 19.06 -1.28
N GLY A 294 -4.29 19.25 0.04
CA GLY A 294 -5.55 19.35 0.77
C GLY A 294 -6.09 18.01 1.27
N THR A 295 -5.40 16.91 0.94
CA THR A 295 -5.71 15.54 1.35
C THR A 295 -4.49 14.63 1.17
N PHE A 296 -4.40 13.54 1.93
CA PHE A 296 -3.48 12.43 1.63
C PHE A 296 -4.08 11.39 0.69
N GLY A 297 -5.30 11.61 0.21
CA GLY A 297 -6.05 10.67 -0.59
C GLY A 297 -7.24 10.07 0.16
N ALA A 298 -7.78 9.02 -0.42
CA ALA A 298 -8.81 8.19 0.18
C ALA A 298 -8.35 6.73 0.17
N PHE A 299 -8.94 5.90 1.01
CA PHE A 299 -8.66 4.47 1.02
C PHE A 299 -9.90 3.68 1.43
N ILE A 300 -10.02 2.47 0.89
CA ILE A 300 -10.89 1.42 1.42
C ILE A 300 -10.08 0.44 2.29
N ARG A 301 -10.67 -0.05 3.38
CA ARG A 301 -10.06 -1.12 4.19
C ARG A 301 -10.70 -2.45 3.86
N MET A 302 -9.90 -3.38 3.34
CA MET A 302 -10.28 -4.78 3.15
C MET A 302 -10.45 -5.45 4.51
N GLN A 303 -11.62 -6.07 4.75
CA GLN A 303 -11.97 -6.71 6.03
C GLN A 303 -12.03 -8.24 5.93
N SER A 304 -11.86 -8.79 4.73
CA SER A 304 -11.80 -10.21 4.46
C SER A 304 -10.75 -10.49 3.38
N PRO A 305 -10.10 -11.66 3.41
CA PRO A 305 -9.09 -12.03 2.42
C PRO A 305 -9.70 -12.14 1.01
N VAL A 306 -8.86 -11.88 0.00
CA VAL A 306 -9.26 -11.93 -1.41
C VAL A 306 -9.38 -13.41 -1.85
N PRO A 307 -10.46 -13.81 -2.57
CA PRO A 307 -10.70 -15.22 -2.90
C PRO A 307 -9.63 -15.87 -3.78
N ASN A 308 -9.17 -15.17 -4.81
CA ASN A 308 -8.21 -15.68 -5.78
C ASN A 308 -7.48 -14.53 -6.49
N ARG A 309 -6.41 -14.85 -7.23
CA ARG A 309 -5.62 -13.87 -8.00
C ARG A 309 -6.41 -13.12 -9.08
N LYS A 310 -7.45 -13.73 -9.67
CA LYS A 310 -8.30 -13.03 -10.66
C LYS A 310 -9.11 -11.92 -10.01
N SER A 311 -9.70 -12.18 -8.84
CA SER A 311 -10.40 -11.17 -8.05
C SER A 311 -9.45 -10.09 -7.54
N LEU A 312 -8.22 -10.46 -7.12
CA LEU A 312 -7.19 -9.49 -6.75
C LEU A 312 -6.90 -8.54 -7.91
N PHE A 313 -6.63 -9.08 -9.10
CA PHE A 313 -6.37 -8.30 -10.31
C PHE A 313 -7.50 -7.33 -10.64
N ASP A 314 -8.73 -7.84 -10.70
CA ASP A 314 -9.89 -7.04 -11.10
C ASP A 314 -10.17 -5.90 -10.12
N VAL A 315 -10.02 -6.15 -8.81
CA VAL A 315 -10.16 -5.10 -7.79
C VAL A 315 -9.06 -4.06 -7.94
N SER A 316 -7.81 -4.48 -8.12
CA SER A 316 -6.66 -3.57 -8.21
C SER A 316 -6.68 -2.69 -9.45
N ILE A 317 -7.20 -3.18 -10.57
CA ILE A 317 -7.26 -2.39 -11.80
C ILE A 317 -8.47 -1.46 -11.88
N ALA A 318 -9.56 -1.81 -11.19
CA ALA A 318 -10.81 -1.05 -11.25
C ALA A 318 -10.65 0.39 -10.72
N GLY A 319 -9.87 0.60 -9.67
CA GLY A 319 -9.62 1.94 -9.13
C GLY A 319 -8.91 2.86 -10.10
N PRO A 320 -7.69 2.51 -10.58
CA PRO A 320 -6.97 3.28 -11.59
C PRO A 320 -7.82 3.58 -12.84
N ILE A 321 -8.57 2.59 -13.37
CA ILE A 321 -9.47 2.81 -14.52
C ILE A 321 -10.53 3.85 -14.18
N ALA A 322 -11.24 3.70 -13.05
CA ALA A 322 -12.31 4.61 -12.66
C ALA A 322 -11.78 6.04 -12.43
N GLY A 323 -10.61 6.17 -11.78
CA GLY A 323 -9.93 7.45 -11.61
C GLY A 323 -9.56 8.09 -12.95
N LEU A 324 -8.97 7.33 -13.88
CA LEU A 324 -8.53 7.83 -15.19
C LEU A 324 -9.67 8.28 -16.09
N VAL A 325 -10.78 7.52 -16.11
CA VAL A 325 -11.98 7.85 -16.89
C VAL A 325 -12.52 9.24 -16.55
N VAL A 326 -12.31 9.68 -15.31
CA VAL A 326 -12.72 11.00 -14.81
C VAL A 326 -11.59 12.03 -14.98
N THR A 327 -10.36 11.61 -14.69
CA THR A 327 -9.17 12.46 -14.75
C THR A 327 -8.92 12.99 -16.16
N ILE A 328 -9.01 12.15 -17.19
CA ILE A 328 -8.70 12.54 -18.57
C ILE A 328 -9.63 13.65 -19.07
N PRO A 329 -10.98 13.52 -18.99
CA PRO A 329 -11.89 14.59 -19.41
C PRO A 329 -11.71 15.89 -18.62
N LEU A 330 -11.56 15.81 -17.29
CA LEU A 330 -11.35 17.00 -16.46
C LEU A 330 -10.04 17.70 -16.78
N LEU A 331 -8.97 16.93 -17.01
CA LEU A 331 -7.67 17.46 -17.40
C LEU A 331 -7.74 18.14 -18.77
N ILE A 332 -8.35 17.51 -19.78
CA ILE A 332 -8.51 18.12 -21.12
C ILE A 332 -9.31 19.43 -21.02
N TRP A 333 -10.43 19.42 -20.28
CA TRP A 333 -11.26 20.61 -20.08
C TRP A 333 -10.51 21.71 -19.31
N GLY A 334 -9.74 21.35 -18.29
CA GLY A 334 -8.94 22.30 -17.54
C GLY A 334 -7.82 22.89 -18.38
N LEU A 335 -7.13 22.06 -19.18
CA LEU A 335 -6.08 22.49 -20.09
C LEU A 335 -6.60 23.46 -21.14
N SER A 336 -7.81 23.26 -21.68
CA SER A 336 -8.39 24.20 -22.66
C SER A 336 -8.77 25.56 -22.06
N HIS A 337 -8.83 25.68 -20.73
CA HIS A 337 -9.04 26.93 -19.99
C HIS A 337 -7.77 27.46 -19.31
N SER A 338 -6.63 26.81 -19.56
CA SER A 338 -5.33 27.20 -19.01
C SER A 338 -4.66 28.25 -19.90
N ASN A 339 -3.78 29.06 -19.32
CA ASN A 339 -3.07 30.10 -20.06
C ASN A 339 -1.68 29.62 -20.47
N ILE A 340 -1.21 30.08 -21.62
CA ILE A 340 0.13 29.76 -22.11
C ILE A 340 1.08 30.87 -21.68
N VAL A 341 2.10 30.51 -20.92
CA VAL A 341 3.09 31.43 -20.34
C VAL A 341 4.50 31.07 -20.85
N PRO A 342 5.47 32.01 -20.85
CA PRO A 342 6.86 31.66 -21.12
C PRO A 342 7.40 30.71 -20.04
N LEU A 343 8.22 29.73 -20.43
CA LEU A 343 8.93 28.87 -19.47
C LEU A 343 9.88 29.71 -18.61
N SER A 344 9.85 29.51 -17.29
CA SER A 344 10.78 30.12 -16.34
C SER A 344 11.86 29.12 -15.94
N GLU A 345 12.98 29.58 -15.36
CA GLU A 345 14.05 28.68 -14.89
C GLU A 345 13.63 27.83 -13.67
N GLU A 346 12.49 28.15 -13.04
CA GLU A 346 11.91 27.41 -11.89
C GLU A 346 10.84 26.38 -12.31
N SER A 347 10.65 26.13 -13.61
CA SER A 347 9.69 25.16 -14.14
C SER A 347 10.10 23.70 -13.84
N GLY A 348 9.63 23.13 -12.73
CA GLY A 348 9.74 21.72 -12.32
C GLY A 348 8.42 20.93 -12.41
N ILE A 349 8.43 19.65 -12.00
CA ILE A 349 7.22 18.77 -11.99
C ILE A 349 6.22 19.27 -10.92
N LEU A 350 6.72 19.97 -9.90
CA LEU A 350 5.93 20.53 -8.80
C LEU A 350 5.59 22.03 -8.96
N SER A 351 6.11 22.73 -9.98
CA SER A 351 5.78 24.14 -10.22
C SER A 351 4.52 24.25 -11.08
N ILE A 352 3.43 24.63 -10.43
CA ILE A 352 2.08 24.66 -11.04
C ILE A 352 1.91 25.87 -11.98
N ASP A 353 2.64 26.96 -11.72
CA ASP A 353 2.52 28.25 -12.42
C ASP A 353 3.19 28.25 -13.81
N SER A 354 4.07 27.28 -14.09
CA SER A 354 4.80 27.19 -15.37
C SER A 354 5.13 25.74 -15.73
N LEU A 355 4.10 24.91 -15.84
CA LEU A 355 4.27 23.48 -16.08
C LEU A 355 4.83 23.22 -17.50
N ASN A 356 5.93 22.46 -17.58
CA ASN A 356 6.44 21.93 -18.85
C ASN A 356 5.80 20.57 -19.15
N PRO A 357 4.83 20.44 -20.08
CA PRO A 357 4.12 19.18 -20.28
C PRO A 357 5.00 18.04 -20.84
N THR A 358 6.21 18.32 -21.31
CA THR A 358 7.10 17.32 -21.94
C THR A 358 7.76 16.34 -20.95
N PHE A 359 7.74 16.61 -19.63
CA PHE A 359 8.27 15.67 -18.64
C PHE A 359 7.45 14.38 -18.54
N SER A 360 6.21 14.37 -19.04
CA SER A 360 5.31 13.22 -19.05
C SER A 360 4.77 13.02 -20.46
N PHE A 361 4.95 11.83 -21.02
CA PHE A 361 4.46 11.54 -22.37
C PHE A 361 2.94 11.70 -22.49
N LEU A 362 2.17 11.18 -21.52
CA LEU A 362 0.71 11.33 -21.53
C LEU A 362 0.29 12.79 -21.42
N LEU A 363 0.90 13.55 -20.52
CA LEU A 363 0.58 14.96 -20.35
C LEU A 363 0.91 15.76 -21.63
N ALA A 364 2.07 15.54 -22.25
CA ALA A 364 2.45 16.18 -23.50
C ALA A 364 1.40 15.98 -24.61
N VAL A 365 0.89 14.75 -24.76
CA VAL A 365 -0.15 14.42 -25.74
C VAL A 365 -1.46 15.12 -25.40
N LEU A 366 -1.90 15.08 -24.15
CA LEU A 366 -3.16 15.71 -23.72
C LEU A 366 -3.10 17.25 -23.81
N SER A 367 -1.98 17.85 -23.42
CA SER A 367 -1.75 19.29 -23.54
C SER A 367 -1.74 19.74 -25.00
N LYS A 368 -1.09 19.00 -25.90
CA LYS A 368 -1.12 19.32 -27.34
C LYS A 368 -2.52 19.16 -27.93
N LEU A 369 -3.26 18.14 -27.50
CA LEU A 369 -4.65 17.93 -27.92
C LEU A 369 -5.57 19.08 -27.49
N ALA A 370 -5.39 19.60 -26.28
CA ALA A 370 -6.23 20.65 -25.71
C ALA A 370 -5.87 22.07 -26.20
N LEU A 371 -4.58 22.40 -26.29
CA LEU A 371 -4.07 23.74 -26.60
C LEU A 371 -3.62 23.91 -28.07
N GLY A 372 -3.54 22.82 -28.82
CA GLY A 372 -3.23 22.86 -30.25
C GLY A 372 -1.84 23.44 -30.56
N THR A 373 -1.78 24.25 -31.63
CA THR A 373 -0.53 24.79 -32.19
C THR A 373 0.10 25.91 -31.37
N GLU A 374 -0.60 26.48 -30.39
CA GLU A 374 -0.10 27.59 -29.59
C GLU A 374 0.97 27.17 -28.58
N LEU A 375 0.94 25.90 -28.17
CA LEU A 375 1.90 25.25 -27.28
C LEU A 375 3.13 24.81 -28.07
N THR A 376 4.27 25.43 -27.76
CA THR A 376 5.58 25.22 -28.39
C THR A 376 6.65 25.02 -27.31
N TYR A 377 7.85 24.56 -27.67
CA TYR A 377 8.92 24.10 -26.78
C TYR A 377 9.39 25.13 -25.74
N ASN A 378 9.22 26.43 -26.02
CA ASN A 378 9.63 27.53 -25.14
C ASN A 378 8.48 28.09 -24.27
N LYS A 379 7.32 27.43 -24.26
CA LYS A 379 6.15 27.89 -23.50
C LYS A 379 5.72 26.83 -22.49
N GLY A 380 5.39 27.29 -21.30
CA GLY A 380 4.78 26.54 -20.21
C GLY A 380 3.28 26.79 -20.17
N ILE A 381 2.62 26.07 -19.26
CA ILE A 381 1.18 26.20 -19.04
C ILE A 381 0.96 26.65 -17.60
N ASP A 382 0.28 27.77 -17.45
CA ASP A 382 -0.32 28.21 -16.19
C ASP A 382 -1.68 27.52 -16.06
N LEU A 383 -1.73 26.51 -15.20
CA LEU A 383 -2.83 25.56 -15.14
C LEU A 383 -4.06 26.16 -14.46
N HIS A 384 -5.21 26.03 -15.13
CA HIS A 384 -6.50 26.25 -14.49
C HIS A 384 -6.67 25.30 -13.28
N PRO A 385 -7.35 25.70 -12.17
CA PRO A 385 -7.46 24.87 -10.96
C PRO A 385 -7.99 23.43 -11.19
N ILE A 386 -8.90 23.25 -12.16
CA ILE A 386 -9.39 21.92 -12.57
C ILE A 386 -8.30 21.12 -13.33
N ALA A 387 -7.47 21.79 -14.13
CA ALA A 387 -6.34 21.16 -14.81
C ALA A 387 -5.29 20.69 -13.79
N VAL A 388 -5.05 21.48 -12.73
CA VAL A 388 -4.20 21.07 -11.60
C VAL A 388 -4.74 19.81 -10.93
N ALA A 389 -6.04 19.77 -10.61
CA ALA A 389 -6.65 18.57 -10.03
C ALA A 389 -6.53 17.35 -10.96
N GLY A 390 -6.69 17.53 -12.27
CA GLY A 390 -6.49 16.48 -13.27
C GLY A 390 -5.04 16.01 -13.35
N TYR A 391 -4.08 16.93 -13.30
CA TYR A 391 -2.65 16.61 -13.29
C TYR A 391 -2.28 15.83 -12.02
N VAL A 392 -2.73 16.29 -10.85
CA VAL A 392 -2.58 15.58 -9.57
C VAL A 392 -3.22 14.19 -9.66
N GLY A 393 -4.40 14.06 -10.29
CA GLY A 393 -5.05 12.78 -10.55
C GLY A 393 -4.19 11.81 -11.36
N LEU A 394 -3.50 12.28 -12.40
CA LEU A 394 -2.54 11.47 -13.16
C LEU A 394 -1.36 11.03 -12.29
N VAL A 395 -0.80 11.94 -11.48
CA VAL A 395 0.31 11.64 -10.58
C VAL A 395 -0.09 10.61 -9.52
N VAL A 396 -1.27 10.75 -8.91
CA VAL A 396 -1.81 9.78 -7.94
C VAL A 396 -2.05 8.43 -8.60
N THR A 397 -2.58 8.41 -9.83
CA THR A 397 -2.76 7.17 -10.58
C THR A 397 -1.41 6.49 -10.86
N ALA A 398 -0.41 7.25 -11.30
CA ALA A 398 0.94 6.71 -11.53
C ALA A 398 1.56 6.18 -10.24
N TYR A 399 1.38 6.89 -9.13
CA TYR A 399 1.81 6.42 -7.82
C TYR A 399 1.16 5.08 -7.46
N ASN A 400 -0.16 4.97 -7.57
CA ASN A 400 -0.89 3.74 -7.27
C ASN A 400 -0.54 2.60 -8.23
N LEU A 401 -0.25 2.89 -9.50
CA LEU A 401 0.17 1.88 -10.49
C LEU A 401 1.63 1.45 -10.36
N MET A 402 2.42 2.04 -9.47
CA MET A 402 3.79 1.57 -9.24
C MET A 402 3.76 0.10 -8.77
N PRO A 403 4.59 -0.78 -9.36
CA PRO A 403 4.55 -2.22 -9.09
C PRO A 403 5.25 -2.56 -7.77
N ILE A 404 4.80 -1.97 -6.66
CA ILE A 404 5.48 -2.03 -5.35
C ILE A 404 4.49 -2.33 -4.23
N GLY A 405 4.68 -3.46 -3.55
CA GLY A 405 4.04 -3.76 -2.26
C GLY A 405 2.51 -3.72 -2.32
N GLN A 406 1.91 -2.88 -1.47
CA GLN A 406 0.46 -2.76 -1.27
C GLN A 406 -0.21 -1.75 -2.22
N LEU A 407 0.53 -1.19 -3.17
CA LEU A 407 -0.06 -0.32 -4.19
C LEU A 407 -0.83 -1.15 -5.22
N ASP A 408 -1.77 -0.53 -5.93
CA ASP A 408 -2.58 -1.19 -6.97
C ASP A 408 -1.70 -1.89 -8.01
N GLY A 409 -0.63 -1.25 -8.46
CA GLY A 409 0.36 -1.85 -9.37
C GLY A 409 1.09 -3.03 -8.77
N GLY A 410 1.37 -3.01 -7.46
CA GLY A 410 1.95 -4.14 -6.73
C GLY A 410 1.02 -5.35 -6.75
N HIS A 411 -0.28 -5.13 -6.49
CA HIS A 411 -1.30 -6.16 -6.58
C HIS A 411 -1.53 -6.66 -8.01
N ILE A 412 -1.47 -5.78 -9.03
CA ILE A 412 -1.55 -6.17 -10.45
C ILE A 412 -0.39 -7.14 -10.79
N VAL A 413 0.84 -6.77 -10.44
CA VAL A 413 2.02 -7.59 -10.73
C VAL A 413 2.02 -8.89 -9.89
N HIS A 414 1.60 -8.84 -8.62
CA HIS A 414 1.38 -10.04 -7.82
C HIS A 414 0.37 -10.94 -8.50
N ALA A 415 -0.78 -10.40 -8.92
CA ALA A 415 -1.82 -11.19 -9.54
C ALA A 415 -1.32 -11.81 -10.85
N MET A 416 -0.58 -11.11 -11.70
CA MET A 416 -0.04 -11.66 -12.96
C MET A 416 1.06 -12.71 -12.74
N PHE A 417 2.05 -12.43 -11.90
CA PHE A 417 3.28 -13.25 -11.82
C PHE A 417 3.43 -14.07 -10.53
N GLY A 418 2.46 -13.97 -9.62
CA GLY A 418 2.48 -14.55 -8.29
C GLY A 418 3.29 -13.74 -7.28
N GLN A 419 3.08 -14.02 -5.99
CA GLN A 419 3.65 -13.24 -4.89
C GLN A 419 5.18 -13.08 -4.95
N ARG A 420 5.92 -14.13 -5.31
CA ARG A 420 7.40 -14.09 -5.32
C ARG A 420 7.93 -13.16 -6.39
N THR A 421 7.48 -13.37 -7.62
CA THR A 421 7.92 -12.60 -8.76
C THR A 421 7.47 -11.15 -8.60
N GLY A 422 6.26 -10.93 -8.07
CA GLY A 422 5.79 -9.61 -7.67
C GLY A 422 6.70 -8.90 -6.67
N MET A 423 7.14 -9.59 -5.61
CA MET A 423 8.12 -9.03 -4.67
C MET A 423 9.46 -8.68 -5.34
N VAL A 424 9.95 -9.52 -6.26
CA VAL A 424 11.20 -9.24 -7.00
C VAL A 424 11.03 -8.01 -7.89
N ILE A 425 9.94 -7.93 -8.65
CA ILE A 425 9.62 -6.78 -9.50
C ILE A 425 9.48 -5.51 -8.66
N GLY A 426 8.85 -5.59 -7.48
CA GLY A 426 8.75 -4.47 -6.57
C GLY A 426 10.09 -4.02 -6.00
N GLN A 427 10.99 -4.94 -5.67
CA GLN A 427 12.34 -4.58 -5.24
C GLN A 427 13.14 -3.89 -6.36
N ILE A 428 13.05 -4.41 -7.59
CA ILE A 428 13.70 -3.79 -8.77
C ILE A 428 13.14 -2.39 -8.99
N SER A 429 11.82 -2.23 -8.91
CA SER A 429 11.15 -0.95 -9.15
C SER A 429 11.51 0.11 -8.11
N ARG A 430 11.68 -0.28 -6.83
CA ARG A 430 12.21 0.60 -5.78
C ARG A 430 13.62 1.09 -6.09
N PHE A 431 14.51 0.21 -6.50
CA PHE A 431 15.88 0.60 -6.85
C PHE A 431 15.93 1.48 -8.10
N LEU A 432 15.09 1.19 -9.11
CA LEU A 432 15.00 2.02 -10.30
C LEU A 432 14.50 3.43 -9.97
N LEU A 433 13.47 3.53 -9.13
CA LEU A 433 12.95 4.82 -8.67
C LEU A 433 13.96 5.57 -7.81
N LEU A 434 14.71 4.87 -6.95
CA LEU A 434 15.80 5.48 -6.19
C LEU A 434 16.90 6.02 -7.11
N LEU A 435 17.24 5.30 -8.19
CA LEU A 435 18.17 5.78 -9.21
C LEU A 435 17.61 7.03 -9.89
N LEU A 436 16.33 7.02 -10.28
CA LEU A 436 15.65 8.17 -10.88
C LEU A 436 15.63 9.38 -9.92
N ALA A 437 15.50 9.15 -8.62
CA ALA A 437 15.54 10.20 -7.60
C ALA A 437 16.91 10.89 -7.45
N PHE A 438 18.00 10.22 -7.85
CA PHE A 438 19.32 10.88 -7.92
C PHE A 438 19.44 11.79 -9.15
N ILE A 439 18.68 11.53 -10.21
CA ILE A 439 18.64 12.38 -11.40
C ILE A 439 17.70 13.56 -11.17
N ASN A 440 16.50 13.27 -10.63
CA ASN A 440 15.46 14.26 -10.35
C ASN A 440 15.12 14.22 -8.86
N GLN A 441 15.56 15.24 -8.12
CA GLN A 441 15.44 15.30 -6.66
C GLN A 441 13.97 15.24 -6.18
N GLU A 442 13.00 15.58 -7.04
CA GLU A 442 11.56 15.52 -6.74
C GLU A 442 11.07 14.09 -6.42
N PHE A 443 11.69 13.05 -6.98
CA PHE A 443 11.33 11.66 -6.66
C PHE A 443 11.96 11.14 -5.37
N LEU A 444 12.82 11.91 -4.69
CA LEU A 444 13.53 11.44 -3.50
C LEU A 444 12.60 11.13 -2.34
N PHE A 445 11.65 12.02 -2.06
CA PHE A 445 10.66 11.80 -1.00
C PHE A 445 9.83 10.53 -1.29
N LEU A 446 9.40 10.41 -2.54
CA LEU A 446 8.63 9.27 -3.02
C LEU A 446 9.43 7.96 -2.92
N ALA A 447 10.69 7.96 -3.34
CA ALA A 447 11.57 6.81 -3.25
C ALA A 447 11.77 6.35 -1.79
N ILE A 448 12.00 7.29 -0.86
CA ILE A 448 12.14 7.00 0.58
C ILE A 448 10.85 6.37 1.12
N PHE A 449 9.69 6.98 0.82
CA PHE A 449 8.40 6.48 1.27
C PHE A 449 8.16 5.04 0.80
N LEU A 450 8.40 4.76 -0.48
CA LEU A 450 8.23 3.41 -1.05
C LEU A 450 9.23 2.40 -0.50
N PHE A 451 10.44 2.83 -0.13
CA PHE A 451 11.43 1.95 0.47
C PHE A 451 11.03 1.50 1.89
N LEU A 452 10.32 2.35 2.62
CA LEU A 452 9.80 2.06 3.96
C LEU A 452 8.57 1.15 3.94
N MET A 453 7.84 1.09 2.82
CA MET A 453 6.68 0.23 2.67
C MET A 453 7.08 -1.26 2.63
N PRO A 454 6.32 -2.19 3.21
CA PRO A 454 6.54 -3.63 3.00
C PRO A 454 6.34 -4.05 1.54
N LEU A 455 7.13 -5.03 1.05
CA LEU A 455 6.93 -5.63 -0.29
C LEU A 455 5.97 -6.81 -0.27
N ALA A 456 5.91 -7.53 0.86
CA ALA A 456 5.04 -8.68 1.00
C ALA A 456 3.63 -8.19 1.31
N ASP A 457 2.71 -8.55 0.44
CA ASP A 457 1.28 -8.33 0.64
C ASP A 457 0.57 -9.60 1.14
N GLU A 458 -0.64 -9.44 1.65
CA GLU A 458 -1.50 -10.56 2.06
C GLU A 458 -1.92 -11.38 0.84
N PRO A 459 -1.50 -12.65 0.73
CA PRO A 459 -1.82 -13.48 -0.42
C PRO A 459 -3.31 -13.82 -0.48
N ALA A 460 -3.83 -14.00 -1.70
CA ALA A 460 -5.18 -14.49 -1.90
C ALA A 460 -5.36 -15.91 -1.33
N LEU A 461 -6.60 -16.27 -1.01
CA LEU A 461 -6.93 -17.63 -0.54
C LEU A 461 -6.54 -18.69 -1.57
N ASN A 462 -6.74 -18.41 -2.86
CA ASN A 462 -6.16 -19.19 -3.96
C ASN A 462 -5.14 -18.35 -4.74
N ASP A 463 -3.86 -18.48 -4.37
CA ASP A 463 -2.73 -17.77 -4.99
C ASP A 463 -2.01 -18.61 -6.08
N VAL A 464 -2.42 -19.86 -6.28
CA VAL A 464 -1.78 -20.77 -7.27
C VAL A 464 -2.43 -20.64 -8.64
N SER A 465 -3.75 -20.39 -8.70
CA SER A 465 -4.45 -20.20 -9.97
C SER A 465 -3.91 -19.00 -10.76
N GLU A 466 -3.68 -19.21 -12.06
CA GLU A 466 -3.21 -18.20 -13.00
C GLU A 466 -4.37 -17.33 -13.53
N LEU A 467 -4.00 -16.20 -14.15
CA LEU A 467 -4.91 -15.30 -14.82
C LEU A 467 -5.22 -15.82 -16.23
N ASP A 468 -6.23 -15.22 -16.88
CA ASP A 468 -6.51 -15.40 -18.29
C ASP A 468 -5.78 -14.35 -19.14
N ASP A 469 -5.47 -14.70 -20.38
CA ASP A 469 -4.70 -13.87 -21.33
C ASP A 469 -5.21 -12.43 -21.45
N LYS A 470 -6.53 -12.21 -21.30
CA LYS A 470 -7.14 -10.87 -21.36
C LYS A 470 -6.73 -10.00 -20.18
N ARG A 471 -6.70 -10.55 -18.97
CA ARG A 471 -6.27 -9.84 -17.76
C ARG A 471 -4.77 -9.58 -17.83
N ASP A 472 -3.97 -10.53 -18.30
CA ASP A 472 -2.53 -10.31 -18.48
C ASP A 472 -2.26 -9.16 -19.47
N PHE A 473 -2.96 -9.13 -20.60
CA PHE A 473 -2.87 -8.01 -21.55
C PHE A 473 -3.26 -6.67 -20.91
N LEU A 474 -4.36 -6.65 -20.15
CA LEU A 474 -4.84 -5.43 -19.50
C LEU A 474 -3.87 -4.94 -18.40
N GLY A 475 -3.23 -5.88 -17.68
CA GLY A 475 -2.20 -5.57 -16.69
C GLY A 475 -0.96 -4.97 -17.33
N LEU A 476 -0.50 -5.54 -18.45
CA LEU A 476 0.58 -4.95 -19.24
C LEU A 476 0.23 -3.55 -19.77
N LEU A 477 -1.02 -3.33 -20.18
CA LEU A 477 -1.51 -2.02 -20.60
C LEU A 477 -1.43 -0.98 -19.47
N MET A 478 -1.80 -1.35 -18.24
CA MET A 478 -1.68 -0.46 -17.07
C MET A 478 -0.23 -0.15 -16.70
N LEU A 479 0.66 -1.15 -16.76
CA LEU A 479 2.08 -0.91 -16.58
C LEU A 479 2.66 -0.03 -17.69
N GLY A 480 2.18 -0.19 -18.93
CA GLY A 480 2.50 0.70 -20.05
C GLY A 480 2.01 2.13 -19.79
N LEU A 481 0.81 2.28 -19.23
CA LEU A 481 0.26 3.58 -18.86
C LEU A 481 1.07 4.26 -17.74
N LEU A 482 1.51 3.51 -16.72
CA LEU A 482 2.43 4.02 -15.70
C LEU A 482 3.68 4.63 -16.36
N VAL A 483 4.31 3.89 -17.28
CA VAL A 483 5.50 4.35 -18.00
C VAL A 483 5.18 5.61 -18.82
N MET A 484 4.00 5.67 -19.44
CA MET A 484 3.52 6.82 -20.21
C MET A 484 3.34 8.08 -19.35
N ILE A 485 2.94 7.92 -18.09
CA ILE A 485 2.76 9.05 -17.16
C ILE A 485 4.11 9.47 -16.57
N LEU A 486 4.95 8.53 -16.17
CA LEU A 486 6.18 8.80 -15.42
C LEU A 486 7.35 9.26 -16.30
N LEU A 487 7.48 8.73 -17.52
CA LEU A 487 8.62 9.02 -18.38
C LEU A 487 8.36 10.20 -19.33
N PRO A 488 9.41 10.98 -19.66
CA PRO A 488 9.30 12.08 -20.60
C PRO A 488 8.95 11.59 -22.01
N ALA A 489 8.29 12.47 -22.76
CA ALA A 489 7.92 12.20 -24.14
C ALA A 489 9.16 11.87 -24.99
N PRO A 490 9.16 10.79 -25.79
CA PRO A 490 10.26 10.50 -26.69
C PRO A 490 10.49 11.66 -27.67
N LYS A 491 11.76 12.00 -27.97
CA LYS A 491 12.11 13.12 -28.88
C LYS A 491 11.38 13.05 -30.23
N MET A 492 11.21 11.84 -30.77
CA MET A 492 10.48 11.60 -32.02
C MET A 492 9.01 12.04 -31.93
N VAL A 493 8.36 11.79 -30.79
CA VAL A 493 6.98 12.21 -30.54
C VAL A 493 6.90 13.72 -30.37
N ILE A 494 7.83 14.31 -29.60
CA ILE A 494 7.91 15.77 -29.41
C ILE A 494 8.01 16.47 -30.78
N GLN A 495 8.89 15.97 -31.65
CA GLN A 495 9.04 16.48 -33.01
C GLN A 495 7.77 16.29 -33.85
N TRP A 496 7.12 15.13 -33.78
CA TRP A 496 5.88 14.85 -34.52
C TRP A 496 4.71 15.72 -34.04
N LEU A 497 4.63 15.98 -32.73
CA LEU A 497 3.64 16.87 -32.12
C LEU A 497 3.95 18.35 -32.38
N ASN A 498 5.01 18.70 -33.12
CA ASN A 498 5.46 20.08 -33.35
C ASN A 498 5.55 20.86 -32.04
N PHE A 499 6.17 20.26 -31.02
CA PHE A 499 6.62 21.00 -29.85
C PHE A 499 7.78 21.90 -30.25
#